data_AF-J4V2E2-F1
#
_entry.id   AF-J4V2E2-F1
#
_cell.length_a   1.000
_cell.length_b   1.000
_cell.length_c   1.000
_cell.angle_alpha   90.00
_cell.angle_beta   90.00
_cell.angle_gamma   90.00
#
_symmetry.space_group_name_H-M   'P 1'
#
loop_
_entity.id
_entity.type
_entity.pdbx_description
1 polymer ?
#
loop_
_entity_poly.entity_id
_entity_poly.type
_entity_poly.pdbx_seq_one_letter_code
_entity_poly.pdbx_strand_id
1 'polypeptide(L)'
;MISMRIFFMLFAVCMSLFTVQKCDAAQRFSGSIFLQDHSRPSFVVINPNRVTDEVKIDLSQAIPRGYRIGSSVLTESGIYFLVELDYNCCLAKSKAEIEKVRPHLFHLTEEGVAEIPIDWPDQELELYPWDLYEFDDKFYITFVGNEIPLVPKDRWPSDRIYMIPKSGGKARELYTKCRLKNFGEPSQRDSQPIEYGDGVICVRSEDLSVVFVHDEEEERLFSLPVGTAYLLKGWYEEGKSLLLWSESPNVSLVVDLQGNVLQEWHHGYGSTCCWNIYGNMEGGILFRRSSTSTLQEDDRRPKFGNHDAFCTERIKQNKFGIYDIRTGDVIPLNGHKGDEPYSGCWSKISYRKVQFERLAVAAWESKELSLPLTECAISAAGFAGSFDDDS
;
A
#
# COMPACT_ATOMS: atom_id res chain seq x y z
N MET A 1 -42.30 -40.56 15.35
CA MET A 1 -42.28 -39.09 15.34
C MET A 1 -41.11 -38.53 16.16
N ILE A 2 -39.87 -38.83 15.77
CA ILE A 2 -38.63 -38.36 16.44
C ILE A 2 -37.79 -37.44 15.51
N SER A 3 -38.25 -37.20 14.29
CA SER A 3 -37.41 -36.65 13.20
C SER A 3 -37.21 -35.14 13.21
N MET A 4 -38.16 -34.34 13.69
CA MET A 4 -38.10 -32.87 13.54
C MET A 4 -37.42 -32.18 14.73
N ARG A 5 -37.67 -32.67 15.95
CA ARG A 5 -37.07 -32.10 17.17
C ARG A 5 -35.55 -32.35 17.25
N ILE A 6 -35.09 -33.51 16.79
CA ILE A 6 -33.67 -33.82 16.69
C ILE A 6 -33.00 -32.92 15.63
N PHE A 7 -33.65 -32.69 14.50
CA PHE A 7 -33.14 -31.80 13.46
C PHE A 7 -33.04 -30.35 13.93
N PHE A 8 -34.05 -29.82 14.63
CA PHE A 8 -33.99 -28.47 15.22
C PHE A 8 -32.96 -28.35 16.34
N MET A 9 -32.77 -29.38 17.16
CA MET A 9 -31.71 -29.37 18.18
C MET A 9 -30.32 -29.45 17.54
N LEU A 10 -30.11 -30.28 16.51
CA LEU A 10 -28.85 -30.32 15.76
C LEU A 10 -28.60 -29.00 15.02
N PHE A 11 -29.62 -28.41 14.40
CA PHE A 11 -29.50 -27.12 13.74
C PHE A 11 -29.17 -26.02 14.75
N ALA A 12 -29.85 -25.97 15.90
CA ALA A 12 -29.56 -25.01 16.96
C ALA A 12 -28.16 -25.21 17.55
N VAL A 13 -27.73 -26.45 17.79
CA VAL A 13 -26.38 -26.77 18.27
C VAL A 13 -25.32 -26.42 17.24
N CYS A 14 -25.54 -26.72 15.95
CA CYS A 14 -24.64 -26.29 14.87
C CYS A 14 -24.58 -24.77 14.76
N MET A 15 -25.72 -24.07 14.79
CA MET A 15 -25.77 -22.61 14.76
C MET A 15 -25.09 -22.00 15.99
N SER A 16 -25.25 -22.62 17.17
CA SER A 16 -24.58 -22.22 18.41
C SER A 16 -23.08 -22.45 18.34
N LEU A 17 -22.62 -23.59 17.80
CA LEU A 17 -21.20 -23.88 17.57
C LEU A 17 -20.59 -22.91 16.55
N PHE A 18 -21.32 -22.59 15.47
CA PHE A 18 -20.92 -21.58 14.49
C PHE A 18 -20.87 -20.15 15.09
N THR A 19 -21.77 -19.82 16.02
CA THR A 19 -21.74 -18.51 16.71
C THR A 19 -20.68 -18.46 17.80
N VAL A 20 -20.45 -19.55 18.53
CA VAL A 20 -19.41 -19.64 19.56
C VAL A 20 -18.01 -19.64 18.92
N GLN A 21 -17.80 -20.30 17.77
CA GLN A 21 -16.56 -20.16 16.98
C GLN A 21 -16.33 -18.74 16.47
N LYS A 22 -17.38 -17.93 16.26
CA LYS A 22 -17.26 -16.50 15.93
C LYS A 22 -17.01 -15.61 17.16
N CYS A 23 -17.32 -16.09 18.37
CA CYS A 23 -17.26 -15.30 19.61
C CYS A 23 -15.98 -15.50 20.43
N ASP A 24 -15.29 -16.64 20.31
CA ASP A 24 -13.91 -16.73 20.79
C ASP A 24 -13.00 -16.12 19.73
N ALA A 25 -12.69 -14.84 19.91
CA ALA A 25 -11.58 -14.17 19.24
C ALA A 25 -10.25 -14.76 19.74
N ALA A 26 -10.02 -16.04 19.46
CA ALA A 26 -8.67 -16.56 19.37
C ALA A 26 -7.91 -15.67 18.38
N GLN A 27 -6.65 -15.38 18.67
CA GLN A 27 -5.78 -14.56 17.83
C GLN A 27 -5.65 -15.25 16.46
N ARG A 28 -6.49 -14.85 15.52
CA ARG A 28 -6.67 -15.46 14.19
C ARG A 28 -5.60 -14.99 13.22
N PHE A 29 -5.15 -13.75 13.39
CA PHE A 29 -4.12 -13.14 12.57
C PHE A 29 -3.03 -12.49 13.41
N SER A 30 -1.81 -12.54 12.92
CA SER A 30 -0.68 -11.77 13.45
C SER A 30 -0.63 -10.36 12.87
N GLY A 31 0.28 -9.54 13.39
CA GLY A 31 0.53 -8.20 12.87
C GLY A 31 -0.56 -7.18 13.21
N SER A 32 -0.61 -6.13 12.40
CA SER A 32 -1.61 -5.07 12.48
C SER A 32 -1.93 -4.52 11.10
N ILE A 33 -3.12 -3.94 10.93
CA ILE A 33 -3.39 -3.17 9.71
C ILE A 33 -2.94 -1.74 9.97
N PHE A 34 -1.99 -1.27 9.18
CA PHE A 34 -1.46 0.07 9.25
C PHE A 34 -1.96 0.86 8.05
N LEU A 35 -2.73 1.92 8.26
CA LEU A 35 -3.27 2.77 7.21
C LEU A 35 -2.73 4.19 7.40
N GLN A 36 -2.50 4.90 6.31
CA GLN A 36 -2.20 6.33 6.35
C GLN A 36 -3.37 7.08 5.69
N ASP A 37 -3.78 8.17 6.33
CA ASP A 37 -4.80 9.07 5.80
C ASP A 37 -4.13 10.06 4.83
N HIS A 38 -4.71 10.25 3.65
CA HIS A 38 -4.20 11.22 2.66
C HIS A 38 -4.82 12.60 2.82
N SER A 39 -5.95 12.71 3.54
CA SER A 39 -6.60 13.99 3.80
C SER A 39 -5.95 14.78 4.94
N ARG A 40 -5.12 14.10 5.75
CA ARG A 40 -4.45 14.64 6.93
C ARG A 40 -3.17 13.84 7.14
N PRO A 41 -2.05 14.45 7.57
CA PRO A 41 -0.84 13.71 7.91
C PRO A 41 -1.07 12.87 9.18
N SER A 42 -1.66 11.69 9.02
CA SER A 42 -2.03 10.84 10.15
C SER A 42 -2.03 9.37 9.76
N PHE A 43 -1.90 8.51 10.78
CA PHE A 43 -1.92 7.07 10.65
C PHE A 43 -3.05 6.48 11.48
N VAL A 44 -3.52 5.30 11.07
CA VAL A 44 -4.44 4.47 11.83
C VAL A 44 -3.86 3.07 11.92
N VAL A 45 -3.67 2.59 13.15
CA VAL A 45 -3.29 1.20 13.42
C VAL A 45 -4.50 0.45 13.93
N ILE A 46 -4.84 -0.67 13.29
CA ILE A 46 -6.07 -1.43 13.56
C ILE A 46 -5.72 -2.86 13.95
N ASN A 47 -6.40 -3.39 14.97
CA ASN A 47 -6.32 -4.80 15.34
C ASN A 47 -7.05 -5.68 14.31
N PRO A 48 -6.35 -6.57 13.57
CA PRO A 48 -6.98 -7.41 12.56
C PRO A 48 -7.97 -8.43 13.16
N ASN A 49 -7.82 -8.76 14.44
CA ASN A 49 -8.70 -9.69 15.15
C ASN A 49 -9.91 -9.00 15.80
N ARG A 50 -9.87 -7.66 15.90
CA ARG A 50 -10.97 -6.84 16.43
C ARG A 50 -10.93 -5.46 15.79
N VAL A 51 -11.49 -5.36 14.59
CA VAL A 51 -11.34 -4.20 13.70
C VAL A 51 -11.95 -2.89 14.23
N THR A 52 -12.69 -2.94 15.33
CA THR A 52 -13.16 -1.76 16.08
C THR A 52 -12.10 -1.18 17.01
N ASP A 53 -11.07 -1.94 17.32
CA ASP A 53 -9.96 -1.52 18.17
C ASP A 53 -8.89 -0.90 17.27
N GLU A 54 -8.88 0.42 17.21
CA GLU A 54 -7.93 1.22 16.43
C GLU A 54 -7.28 2.32 17.27
N VAL A 55 -6.08 2.74 16.88
CA VAL A 55 -5.39 3.92 17.41
C VAL A 55 -5.08 4.85 16.24
N LYS A 56 -5.38 6.14 16.42
CA LYS A 56 -5.06 7.20 15.47
C LYS A 56 -3.85 7.99 15.95
N ILE A 57 -2.92 8.22 15.05
CA ILE A 57 -1.66 8.94 15.30
C ILE A 57 -1.68 10.15 14.37
N ASP A 58 -1.86 11.34 14.92
CA ASP A 58 -2.01 12.59 14.15
C ASP A 58 -0.71 13.40 14.19
N LEU A 59 -0.14 13.66 13.02
CA LEU A 59 1.07 14.47 12.81
C LEU A 59 0.75 15.84 12.23
N SER A 60 -0.51 16.29 12.24
CA SER A 60 -0.91 17.60 11.66
C SER A 60 -0.24 18.80 12.32
N GLN A 61 0.25 18.67 13.55
CA GLN A 61 1.04 19.72 14.20
C GLN A 61 2.51 19.70 13.77
N ALA A 62 3.05 18.53 13.45
CA ALA A 62 4.44 18.34 13.07
C ALA A 62 4.66 18.64 11.58
N ILE A 63 3.78 18.19 10.70
CA ILE A 63 3.94 18.38 9.25
C ILE A 63 3.52 19.80 8.86
N PRO A 64 4.44 20.64 8.35
CA PRO A 64 4.10 22.00 7.95
C PRO A 64 3.15 22.01 6.75
N ARG A 65 2.39 23.11 6.61
CA ARG A 65 1.53 23.31 5.43
C ARG A 65 2.32 23.26 4.14
N GLY A 66 1.73 22.68 3.10
CA GLY A 66 2.41 22.48 1.82
C GLY A 66 3.18 21.18 1.71
N TYR A 67 3.27 20.42 2.81
CA TYR A 67 3.86 19.09 2.84
C TYR A 67 2.80 18.04 3.16
N ARG A 68 3.07 16.81 2.70
CA ARG A 68 2.28 15.62 3.01
C ARG A 68 3.18 14.44 3.31
N ILE A 69 2.59 13.40 3.87
CA ILE A 69 3.25 12.11 4.01
C ILE A 69 3.03 11.34 2.70
N GLY A 70 4.12 10.99 2.02
CA GLY A 70 4.08 10.25 0.74
C GLY A 70 3.93 8.75 0.97
N SER A 71 4.85 8.17 1.73
CA SER A 71 4.87 6.73 2.07
C SER A 71 5.32 6.52 3.51
N SER A 72 4.94 5.39 4.11
CA SER A 72 5.23 5.08 5.50
C SER A 72 5.27 3.58 5.78
N VAL A 73 6.03 3.20 6.81
CA VAL A 73 6.17 1.83 7.28
C VAL A 73 6.19 1.79 8.81
N LEU A 74 5.41 0.86 9.37
CA LEU A 74 5.34 0.59 10.80
C LEU A 74 6.31 -0.54 11.16
N THR A 75 7.19 -0.28 12.13
CA THR A 75 8.27 -1.17 12.60
C THR A 75 8.24 -1.32 14.13
N GLU A 76 9.05 -2.22 14.69
CA GLU A 76 9.16 -2.38 16.15
C GLU A 76 9.71 -1.11 16.83
N SER A 77 10.54 -0.33 16.14
CA SER A 77 11.14 0.90 16.68
C SER A 77 10.25 2.13 16.51
N GLY A 78 9.12 2.03 15.80
CA GLY A 78 8.20 3.14 15.54
C GLY A 78 7.79 3.24 14.07
N ILE A 79 7.49 4.45 13.61
CA ILE A 79 7.00 4.68 12.24
C ILE A 79 8.04 5.47 11.46
N TYR A 80 8.51 4.90 10.36
CA TYR A 80 9.30 5.63 9.36
C TYR A 80 8.37 6.17 8.28
N PHE A 81 8.58 7.40 7.85
CA PHE A 81 7.72 8.03 6.84
C PHE A 81 8.46 9.07 6.02
N LEU A 82 8.09 9.14 4.74
CA LEU A 82 8.56 10.15 3.80
C LEU A 82 7.65 11.35 3.80
N VAL A 83 8.24 12.52 3.96
CA VAL A 83 7.58 13.82 3.85
C VAL A 83 8.04 14.49 2.58
N GLU A 84 7.08 14.95 1.77
CA GLU A 84 7.29 15.53 0.45
C GLU A 84 6.35 16.71 0.24
N LEU A 85 6.65 17.55 -0.75
CA LEU A 85 5.72 18.62 -1.12
C LEU A 85 4.39 18.06 -1.60
N ASP A 86 3.31 18.64 -1.08
CA ASP A 86 1.97 18.34 -1.56
C ASP A 86 1.70 19.10 -2.87
N TYR A 87 1.63 18.37 -3.97
CA TYR A 87 1.32 18.89 -5.31
C TYR A 87 -0.01 19.64 -5.37
N ASN A 88 -0.95 19.37 -4.46
CA ASN A 88 -2.24 20.06 -4.38
C ASN A 88 -2.15 21.38 -3.59
N CYS A 89 -1.12 21.57 -2.78
CA CYS A 89 -0.85 22.81 -2.08
C CYS A 89 0.02 23.71 -2.96
N CYS A 90 -0.62 24.57 -3.76
CA CYS A 90 0.01 25.51 -4.70
C CYS A 90 0.90 26.59 -4.02
N LEU A 91 2.01 26.19 -3.39
CA LEU A 91 3.04 27.10 -2.88
C LEU A 91 4.20 27.29 -3.87
N ALA A 92 4.41 26.38 -4.82
CA ALA A 92 5.45 26.55 -5.85
C ALA A 92 4.93 27.34 -7.07
N LYS A 93 5.78 28.17 -7.67
CA LYS A 93 5.43 28.97 -8.87
C LYS A 93 5.33 28.12 -10.13
N SER A 94 5.91 26.92 -10.13
CA SER A 94 5.80 25.97 -11.23
C SER A 94 5.92 24.52 -10.78
N LYS A 95 5.33 23.61 -11.57
CA LYS A 95 5.47 22.15 -11.38
C LYS A 95 6.94 21.71 -11.35
N ALA A 96 7.80 22.36 -12.14
CA ALA A 96 9.24 22.11 -12.19
C ALA A 96 9.99 22.50 -10.91
N GLU A 97 9.49 23.46 -10.11
CA GLU A 97 10.05 23.78 -8.79
C GLU A 97 9.64 22.76 -7.73
N ILE A 98 8.42 22.23 -7.80
CA ILE A 98 7.93 21.15 -6.91
C ILE A 98 8.78 19.89 -7.11
N GLU A 99 9.05 19.55 -8.37
CA GLU A 99 9.84 18.37 -8.76
C GLU A 99 11.30 18.44 -8.32
N LYS A 100 11.82 19.62 -7.91
CA LYS A 100 13.18 19.76 -7.39
C LYS A 100 13.31 19.49 -5.90
N VAL A 101 12.22 19.52 -5.13
CA VAL A 101 12.29 19.30 -3.69
C VAL A 101 12.39 17.82 -3.39
N ARG A 102 13.45 17.46 -2.66
CA ARG A 102 13.73 16.08 -2.28
C ARG A 102 12.82 15.65 -1.14
N PRO A 103 12.38 14.38 -1.11
CA PRO A 103 11.66 13.87 0.05
C PRO A 103 12.61 13.79 1.25
N HIS A 104 12.03 14.01 2.42
CA HIS A 104 12.68 13.91 3.72
C HIS A 104 12.21 12.66 4.44
N LEU A 105 13.11 11.93 5.07
CA LEU A 105 12.77 10.73 5.83
C LEU A 105 12.76 11.04 7.32
N PHE A 106 11.65 10.70 7.98
CA PHE A 106 11.47 10.88 9.41
C PHE A 106 11.19 9.57 10.12
N HIS A 107 11.47 9.55 11.41
CA HIS A 107 11.18 8.47 12.34
C HIS A 107 10.41 9.01 13.53
N LEU A 108 9.19 8.51 13.73
CA LEU A 108 8.38 8.74 14.92
C LEU A 108 8.60 7.61 15.93
N THR A 109 8.98 8.00 17.14
CA THR A 109 9.22 7.15 18.31
C THR A 109 8.40 7.65 19.51
N GLU A 110 8.49 6.98 20.67
CA GLU A 110 7.88 7.51 21.90
C GLU A 110 8.56 8.81 22.37
N GLU A 111 9.79 9.06 21.93
CA GLU A 111 10.57 10.26 22.22
C GLU A 111 10.22 11.45 21.30
N GLY A 112 9.46 11.21 20.23
CA GLY A 112 9.04 12.23 19.27
C GLY A 112 9.50 11.92 17.84
N VAL A 113 9.46 12.95 16.99
CA VAL A 113 9.84 12.86 15.58
C VAL A 113 11.28 13.35 15.37
N ALA A 114 12.07 12.55 14.65
CA ALA A 114 13.43 12.90 14.24
C ALA A 114 13.64 12.69 12.73
N GLU A 115 14.42 13.56 12.10
CA GLU A 115 14.82 13.39 10.69
C GLU A 115 16.00 12.42 10.59
N ILE A 116 15.96 11.56 9.57
CA ILE A 116 17.11 10.77 9.11
C ILE A 116 17.72 11.53 7.92
N PRO A 117 18.92 12.09 8.06
CA PRO A 117 19.50 12.93 7.02
C PRO A 117 19.83 12.08 5.78
N ILE A 118 19.49 12.60 4.60
CA ILE A 118 19.77 11.94 3.31
C ILE A 118 20.55 12.89 2.42
N ASP A 119 21.73 12.45 1.98
CA ASP A 119 22.51 13.14 0.95
C ASP A 119 22.09 12.60 -0.42
N TRP A 120 21.10 13.26 -1.02
CA TRP A 120 20.63 12.94 -2.37
C TRP A 120 21.69 13.30 -3.44
N PRO A 121 21.82 12.53 -4.53
CA PRO A 121 22.68 12.91 -5.64
C PRO A 121 22.21 14.21 -6.30
N ASP A 122 23.18 15.01 -6.78
CA ASP A 122 22.97 16.34 -7.40
C ASP A 122 22.20 16.30 -8.74
N GLN A 123 21.96 15.12 -9.31
CA GLN A 123 21.18 15.00 -10.54
C GLN A 123 19.77 15.54 -10.30
N GLU A 124 19.27 16.44 -11.15
CA GLU A 124 17.88 16.91 -11.12
C GLU A 124 16.97 15.68 -11.24
N LEU A 125 16.46 15.18 -10.10
CA LEU A 125 15.53 14.05 -10.12
C LEU A 125 14.20 14.58 -10.62
N GLU A 126 13.96 14.46 -11.92
CA GLU A 126 12.61 14.49 -12.50
C GLU A 126 11.86 13.19 -12.12
N LEU A 127 11.89 12.87 -10.83
CA LEU A 127 11.38 11.64 -10.26
C LEU A 127 10.48 11.97 -9.09
N TYR A 128 9.42 11.20 -8.96
CA TYR A 128 8.49 11.30 -7.87
C TYR A 128 8.70 10.11 -6.90
N PRO A 129 8.94 10.36 -5.60
CA PRO A 129 9.03 9.28 -4.60
C PRO A 129 7.72 8.50 -4.52
N TRP A 130 7.80 7.18 -4.41
CA TRP A 130 6.65 6.30 -4.55
C TRP A 130 6.39 5.45 -3.30
N ASP A 131 7.30 4.54 -2.94
CA ASP A 131 7.17 3.71 -1.74
C ASP A 131 8.47 3.66 -0.93
N LEU A 132 8.29 3.45 0.39
CA LEU A 132 9.33 3.21 1.38
C LEU A 132 9.29 1.75 1.85
N TYR A 133 10.44 1.10 1.85
CA TYR A 133 10.66 -0.24 2.38
C TYR A 133 11.77 -0.20 3.42
N GLU A 134 11.61 -0.99 4.48
CA GLU A 134 12.52 -1.00 5.61
C GLU A 134 13.16 -2.37 5.80
N PHE A 135 14.47 -2.35 6.02
CA PHE A 135 15.29 -3.53 6.32
C PHE A 135 16.20 -3.19 7.51
N ASP A 136 16.82 -4.23 8.09
CA ASP A 136 17.60 -4.13 9.32
C ASP A 136 18.66 -3.01 9.31
N ASP A 137 19.36 -2.82 8.19
CA ASP A 137 20.48 -1.88 8.06
C ASP A 137 20.25 -0.75 7.05
N LYS A 138 19.14 -0.76 6.31
CA LYS A 138 18.89 0.13 5.18
C LYS A 138 17.41 0.37 4.92
N PHE A 139 17.14 1.40 4.14
CA PHE A 139 15.87 1.67 3.52
C PHE A 139 16.01 1.56 2.01
N TYR A 140 14.99 1.01 1.36
CA TYR A 140 14.80 1.20 -0.07
C TYR A 140 13.68 2.21 -0.29
N ILE A 141 13.93 3.21 -1.14
CA ILE A 141 12.92 4.16 -1.60
C ILE A 141 12.79 4.02 -3.11
N THR A 142 11.58 3.78 -3.58
CA THR A 142 11.28 3.70 -5.00
C THR A 142 10.87 5.07 -5.53
N PHE A 143 11.26 5.34 -6.77
CA PHE A 143 11.02 6.60 -7.46
C PHE A 143 10.49 6.33 -8.85
N VAL A 144 9.39 6.96 -9.20
CA VAL A 144 8.75 6.88 -10.52
C VAL A 144 9.28 7.98 -11.43
N GLY A 145 9.60 7.62 -12.65
CA GLY A 145 9.96 8.56 -13.70
C GLY A 145 8.79 9.43 -14.15
N ASN A 146 8.97 10.75 -14.12
CA ASN A 146 7.93 11.68 -14.58
C ASN A 146 7.72 11.58 -16.09
N GLU A 147 6.46 11.69 -16.50
CA GLU A 147 6.13 11.82 -17.92
C GLU A 147 6.37 13.24 -18.36
N ILE A 148 7.25 13.41 -19.35
CA ILE A 148 7.58 14.73 -19.87
C ILE A 148 6.79 14.96 -21.16
N PRO A 149 5.85 15.93 -21.18
CA PRO A 149 5.09 16.25 -22.39
C PRO A 149 6.01 16.53 -23.56
N LEU A 150 5.64 16.04 -24.74
CA LEU A 150 6.37 16.25 -26.02
C LEU A 150 7.77 15.62 -26.08
N VAL A 151 8.23 14.92 -25.04
CA VAL A 151 9.47 14.13 -25.05
C VAL A 151 9.12 12.67 -25.39
N PRO A 152 9.84 12.03 -26.33
CA PRO A 152 9.69 10.61 -26.61
C PRO A 152 9.86 9.73 -25.35
N LYS A 153 9.02 8.69 -25.21
CA LYS A 153 8.97 7.83 -24.00
C LYS A 153 10.31 7.17 -23.65
N ASP A 154 11.11 6.83 -24.65
CA ASP A 154 12.45 6.25 -24.49
C ASP A 154 13.47 7.22 -23.86
N ARG A 155 13.10 8.50 -23.71
CA ARG A 155 13.90 9.52 -23.05
C ARG A 155 13.31 10.01 -21.72
N TRP A 156 12.19 9.44 -21.28
CA TRP A 156 11.69 9.74 -19.95
C TRP A 156 12.63 9.15 -18.89
N PRO A 157 12.76 9.79 -17.72
CA PRO A 157 13.49 9.22 -16.60
C PRO A 157 12.97 7.81 -16.30
N SER A 158 13.88 6.85 -16.10
CA SER A 158 13.49 5.51 -15.68
C SER A 158 13.16 5.49 -14.18
N ASP A 159 12.18 4.65 -13.85
CA ASP A 159 11.88 4.27 -12.47
C ASP A 159 13.13 3.71 -11.80
N ARG A 160 13.32 3.98 -10.51
CA ARG A 160 14.51 3.53 -9.79
C ARG A 160 14.29 3.27 -8.32
N ILE A 161 15.22 2.53 -7.74
CA ILE A 161 15.30 2.21 -6.32
C ILE A 161 16.57 2.84 -5.77
N TYR A 162 16.44 3.67 -4.74
CA TYR A 162 17.56 4.15 -3.94
C TYR A 162 17.67 3.36 -2.66
N MET A 163 18.90 3.02 -2.30
CA MET A 163 19.25 2.50 -0.99
C MET A 163 19.79 3.65 -0.12
N ILE A 164 19.34 3.71 1.13
CA ILE A 164 19.78 4.67 2.14
C ILE A 164 20.15 3.90 3.42
N PRO A 165 21.34 4.09 4.00
CA PRO A 165 21.69 3.47 5.29
C PRO A 165 20.71 3.88 6.40
N LYS A 166 20.44 2.99 7.35
CA LYS A 166 19.54 3.27 8.48
C LYS A 166 19.96 4.50 9.29
N SER A 167 21.27 4.74 9.39
CA SER A 167 21.87 5.89 10.06
C SER A 167 21.75 7.22 9.30
N GLY A 168 21.20 7.20 8.08
CA GLY A 168 21.26 8.32 7.13
C GLY A 168 22.59 8.37 6.37
N GLY A 169 22.73 9.41 5.55
CA GLY A 169 23.87 9.67 4.67
C GLY A 169 23.53 9.53 3.19
N LYS A 170 24.53 9.15 2.39
CA LYS A 170 24.42 9.14 0.93
C LYS A 170 23.41 8.13 0.40
N ALA A 171 22.43 8.63 -0.36
CA ALA A 171 21.55 7.78 -1.15
C ALA A 171 22.32 7.18 -2.34
N ARG A 172 22.27 5.85 -2.49
CA ARG A 172 22.90 5.12 -3.60
C ARG A 172 21.81 4.60 -4.54
N GLU A 173 21.94 4.89 -5.83
CA GLU A 173 21.09 4.28 -6.85
C GLU A 173 21.40 2.77 -6.90
N LEU A 174 20.39 1.94 -6.65
CA LEU A 174 20.53 0.49 -6.57
C LEU A 174 20.13 -0.18 -7.89
N TYR A 175 19.00 0.25 -8.45
CA TYR A 175 18.38 -0.46 -9.56
C TYR A 175 17.47 0.48 -10.37
N THR A 176 17.56 0.43 -11.70
CA THR A 176 16.88 1.38 -12.64
C THR A 176 15.96 0.68 -13.65
N LYS A 177 15.85 -0.65 -13.57
CA LYS A 177 15.03 -1.45 -14.47
C LYS A 177 13.75 -1.94 -13.82
N CYS A 178 13.44 -1.47 -12.62
CA CYS A 178 12.18 -1.75 -11.96
C CYS A 178 11.05 -1.08 -12.73
N ARG A 179 9.91 -1.74 -12.83
CA ARG A 179 8.68 -1.15 -13.32
C ARG A 179 7.78 -0.86 -12.14
N LEU A 180 7.50 0.41 -11.89
CA LEU A 180 6.62 0.86 -10.82
C LEU A 180 5.26 1.30 -11.36
N LYS A 181 5.19 1.73 -12.62
CA LYS A 181 3.93 2.11 -13.26
C LYS A 181 3.09 0.90 -13.70
N ASN A 182 1.79 0.98 -13.40
CA ASN A 182 0.77 -0.01 -13.76
C ASN A 182 0.69 -0.26 -15.28
N PHE A 183 0.26 -1.45 -15.67
CA PHE A 183 -0.18 -1.70 -17.05
C PHE A 183 -1.68 -1.42 -17.24
N GLY A 184 -2.46 -1.46 -16.15
CA GLY A 184 -3.90 -1.27 -16.14
C GLY A 184 -4.35 0.12 -15.72
N GLU A 185 -5.55 0.19 -15.12
CA GLU A 185 -6.13 1.44 -14.62
C GLU A 185 -5.26 2.07 -13.51
N PRO A 186 -5.11 3.41 -13.44
CA PRO A 186 -4.30 4.09 -12.41
C PRO A 186 -4.67 3.72 -10.96
N SER A 187 -5.92 3.32 -10.73
CA SER A 187 -6.45 2.91 -9.42
C SER A 187 -5.97 1.52 -8.94
N GLN A 188 -5.30 0.77 -9.80
CA GLN A 188 -4.72 -0.55 -9.50
C GLN A 188 -3.30 -0.43 -8.94
N ARG A 189 -2.91 -1.34 -8.05
CA ARG A 189 -1.55 -1.41 -7.49
C ARG A 189 -0.83 -2.60 -8.11
N ASP A 190 -0.55 -2.49 -9.40
CA ASP A 190 0.06 -3.56 -10.18
C ASP A 190 1.57 -3.40 -10.20
N SER A 191 2.30 -4.51 -10.04
CA SER A 191 3.76 -4.55 -10.15
C SER A 191 4.49 -3.68 -9.12
N GLN A 192 3.80 -3.25 -8.07
CA GLN A 192 4.44 -2.61 -6.93
C GLN A 192 5.48 -3.57 -6.33
N PRO A 193 6.69 -3.11 -6.01
CA PRO A 193 7.68 -3.95 -5.37
C PRO A 193 7.17 -4.56 -4.07
N ILE A 194 7.62 -5.77 -3.78
CA ILE A 194 7.18 -6.55 -2.63
C ILE A 194 8.40 -6.88 -1.79
N GLU A 195 8.35 -6.64 -0.48
CA GLU A 195 9.43 -7.04 0.44
C GLU A 195 9.65 -8.56 0.40
N TYR A 196 10.92 -8.97 0.28
CA TYR A 196 11.34 -10.36 0.35
C TYR A 196 12.78 -10.46 0.88
N GLY A 197 12.96 -11.13 2.01
CA GLY A 197 14.28 -11.23 2.64
C GLY A 197 14.86 -9.85 2.95
N ASP A 198 16.05 -9.58 2.42
CA ASP A 198 16.81 -8.34 2.56
C ASP A 198 16.70 -7.42 1.33
N GLY A 199 15.72 -7.68 0.46
CA GLY A 199 15.47 -6.90 -0.75
C GLY A 199 14.02 -6.90 -1.18
N VAL A 200 13.79 -6.67 -2.46
CA VAL A 200 12.44 -6.57 -3.04
C VAL A 200 12.27 -7.43 -4.29
N ILE A 201 11.10 -8.04 -4.43
CA ILE A 201 10.64 -8.62 -5.68
C ILE A 201 9.98 -7.53 -6.51
N CYS A 202 10.39 -7.36 -7.77
CA CYS A 202 9.80 -6.39 -8.68
C CYS A 202 9.66 -6.94 -10.11
N VAL A 203 8.94 -6.21 -10.96
CA VAL A 203 8.81 -6.54 -12.38
C VAL A 203 9.82 -5.71 -13.17
N ARG A 204 10.64 -6.37 -13.99
CA ARG A 204 11.62 -5.71 -14.86
C ARG A 204 10.93 -5.07 -16.07
N SER A 205 11.24 -3.81 -16.33
CA SER A 205 10.58 -3.00 -17.37
C SER A 205 10.89 -3.47 -18.81
N GLU A 206 12.07 -4.04 -19.03
CA GLU A 206 12.57 -4.43 -20.36
C GLU A 206 11.85 -5.66 -20.95
N ASP A 207 11.59 -6.68 -20.13
CA ASP A 207 11.10 -7.99 -20.59
C ASP A 207 10.00 -8.61 -19.70
N LEU A 208 9.51 -7.84 -18.73
CA LEU A 208 8.46 -8.25 -17.79
C LEU A 208 8.82 -9.48 -16.95
N SER A 209 10.11 -9.72 -16.75
CA SER A 209 10.57 -10.73 -15.79
C SER A 209 10.30 -10.28 -14.36
N VAL A 210 9.79 -11.18 -13.53
CA VAL A 210 9.78 -11.02 -12.08
C VAL A 210 11.18 -11.31 -11.58
N VAL A 211 11.77 -10.35 -10.87
CA VAL A 211 13.14 -10.40 -10.38
C VAL A 211 13.16 -10.08 -8.89
N PHE A 212 14.12 -10.66 -8.18
CA PHE A 212 14.50 -10.29 -6.83
C PHE A 212 15.73 -9.38 -6.89
N VAL A 213 15.67 -8.24 -6.21
CA VAL A 213 16.72 -7.22 -6.20
C VAL A 213 17.20 -7.01 -4.76
N HIS A 214 18.49 -7.23 -4.52
CA HIS A 214 19.15 -7.00 -3.23
C HIS A 214 20.59 -6.52 -3.43
N ASP A 215 20.98 -5.42 -2.78
CA ASP A 215 22.37 -4.93 -2.67
C ASP A 215 23.24 -4.96 -3.95
N GLU A 216 22.65 -4.62 -5.11
CA GLU A 216 23.20 -4.58 -6.49
C GLU A 216 23.10 -5.90 -7.28
N GLU A 217 22.66 -6.97 -6.63
CA GLU A 217 22.37 -8.25 -7.26
C GLU A 217 20.91 -8.31 -7.75
N GLU A 218 20.73 -8.92 -8.92
CA GLU A 218 19.43 -9.22 -9.51
C GLU A 218 19.36 -10.73 -9.76
N GLU A 219 18.35 -11.38 -9.21
CA GLU A 219 18.00 -12.77 -9.50
C GLU A 219 16.68 -12.82 -10.26
N ARG A 220 16.67 -13.44 -11.44
CA ARG A 220 15.42 -13.67 -12.18
C ARG A 220 14.67 -14.85 -11.59
N LEU A 221 13.42 -14.61 -11.19
CA LEU A 221 12.52 -15.64 -10.67
C LEU A 221 11.78 -16.36 -11.81
N PHE A 222 11.00 -15.61 -12.59
CA PHE A 222 10.28 -16.13 -13.76
C PHE A 222 9.86 -14.99 -14.69
N SER A 223 9.31 -15.30 -15.86
CA SER A 223 8.74 -14.28 -16.76
C SER A 223 7.24 -14.18 -16.64
N LEU A 224 6.73 -12.96 -16.58
CA LEU A 224 5.32 -12.73 -16.84
C LEU A 224 5.05 -12.98 -18.33
N PRO A 225 4.00 -13.75 -18.67
CA PRO A 225 3.52 -13.83 -20.05
C PRO A 225 3.20 -12.43 -20.61
N VAL A 226 3.57 -12.18 -21.87
CA VAL A 226 3.44 -10.87 -22.53
C VAL A 226 1.97 -10.44 -22.65
N GLY A 227 1.62 -9.21 -22.24
CA GLY A 227 0.28 -8.58 -22.41
C GLY A 227 -0.26 -7.94 -21.13
N THR A 228 -1.59 -7.77 -21.02
CA THR A 228 -2.31 -7.53 -19.74
C THR A 228 -2.43 -8.80 -18.89
N ALA A 229 -1.63 -9.81 -19.24
CA ALA A 229 -1.92 -11.18 -18.92
C ALA A 229 -1.62 -11.52 -17.46
N TYR A 230 -0.68 -10.91 -16.73
CA TYR A 230 -0.46 -11.28 -15.32
C TYR A 230 0.22 -10.15 -14.53
N LEU A 231 -0.58 -9.22 -14.02
CA LEU A 231 -0.16 -8.14 -13.13
C LEU A 231 0.19 -8.71 -11.76
N LEU A 232 1.45 -8.53 -11.35
CA LEU A 232 1.92 -8.90 -10.00
C LEU A 232 1.14 -8.10 -8.96
N LYS A 233 0.38 -8.78 -8.10
CA LYS A 233 -0.46 -8.13 -7.08
C LYS A 233 0.18 -8.09 -5.70
N GLY A 234 1.01 -9.08 -5.36
CA GLY A 234 1.56 -9.21 -4.02
C GLY A 234 1.78 -10.67 -3.62
N TRP A 235 2.01 -10.88 -2.33
CA TRP A 235 2.05 -12.21 -1.74
C TRP A 235 0.65 -12.83 -1.63
N TYR A 236 0.55 -14.13 -1.97
CA TYR A 236 -0.55 -14.98 -1.52
C TYR A 236 -0.17 -15.65 -0.20
N GLU A 237 0.98 -16.34 -0.19
CA GLU A 237 1.68 -16.82 0.99
C GLU A 237 3.11 -16.30 0.97
N GLU A 238 3.50 -15.49 1.97
CA GLU A 238 4.83 -14.87 2.01
C GLU A 238 5.94 -15.92 1.95
N GLY A 239 6.92 -15.70 1.08
CA GLY A 239 8.06 -16.61 0.87
C GLY A 239 7.72 -17.91 0.14
N LYS A 240 6.47 -18.13 -0.27
CA LYS A 240 6.07 -19.35 -1.00
C LYS A 240 5.44 -19.06 -2.34
N SER A 241 4.51 -18.12 -2.41
CA SER A 241 3.70 -17.93 -3.60
C SER A 241 3.16 -16.51 -3.76
N LEU A 242 3.10 -16.07 -5.01
CA LEU A 242 2.67 -14.75 -5.43
C LEU A 242 1.27 -14.83 -6.05
N LEU A 243 0.48 -13.77 -5.82
CA LEU A 243 -0.79 -13.56 -6.49
C LEU A 243 -0.57 -12.73 -7.76
N LEU A 244 -1.02 -13.26 -8.89
CA LEU A 244 -1.05 -12.56 -10.17
C LEU A 244 -2.51 -12.37 -10.62
N TRP A 245 -2.76 -11.34 -11.42
CA TRP A 245 -4.07 -11.12 -12.04
C TRP A 245 -3.94 -10.76 -13.52
N SER A 246 -4.75 -11.40 -14.35
CA SER A 246 -4.88 -11.15 -15.78
C SER A 246 -6.19 -10.46 -16.09
N GLU A 247 -6.17 -9.51 -17.03
CA GLU A 247 -7.42 -9.00 -17.60
C GLU A 247 -7.95 -9.89 -18.75
N SER A 248 -7.06 -10.51 -19.53
CA SER A 248 -7.41 -11.25 -20.75
C SER A 248 -6.56 -12.52 -20.93
N PRO A 249 -7.10 -13.71 -20.61
CA PRO A 249 -8.41 -13.96 -20.02
C PRO A 249 -8.50 -13.40 -18.60
N ASN A 250 -9.69 -13.03 -18.11
CA ASN A 250 -9.81 -12.50 -16.75
C ASN A 250 -9.60 -13.61 -15.72
N VAL A 251 -8.42 -13.68 -15.11
CA VAL A 251 -8.01 -14.80 -14.27
C VAL A 251 -7.08 -14.36 -13.14
N SER A 252 -7.23 -14.96 -11.96
CA SER A 252 -6.26 -14.83 -10.88
C SER A 252 -5.44 -16.11 -10.77
N LEU A 253 -4.12 -15.97 -10.64
CA LEU A 253 -3.21 -17.09 -10.48
C LEU A 253 -2.47 -16.99 -9.14
N VAL A 254 -2.26 -18.14 -8.51
CA VAL A 254 -1.22 -18.31 -7.50
C VAL A 254 -0.05 -19.03 -8.15
N VAL A 255 1.13 -18.42 -8.11
CA VAL A 255 2.36 -18.99 -8.66
C VAL A 255 3.41 -19.14 -7.59
N ASP A 256 4.24 -20.17 -7.65
CA ASP A 256 5.44 -20.25 -6.81
C ASP A 256 6.54 -19.28 -7.31
N LEU A 257 7.66 -19.21 -6.58
CA LEU A 257 8.79 -18.35 -6.93
C LEU A 257 9.58 -18.84 -8.16
N GLN A 258 9.22 -19.99 -8.74
CA GLN A 258 9.75 -20.49 -10.02
C GLN A 258 8.78 -20.22 -11.19
N GLY A 259 7.62 -19.62 -10.91
CA GLY A 259 6.58 -19.32 -11.90
C GLY A 259 5.66 -20.49 -12.22
N ASN A 260 5.68 -21.58 -11.46
CA ASN A 260 4.73 -22.67 -11.65
C ASN A 260 3.35 -22.26 -11.12
N VAL A 261 2.30 -22.49 -11.92
CA VAL A 261 0.93 -22.22 -11.50
C VAL A 261 0.49 -23.27 -10.49
N LEU A 262 0.19 -22.81 -9.27
CA LEU A 262 -0.32 -23.64 -8.19
C LEU A 262 -1.85 -23.67 -8.19
N GLN A 263 -2.49 -22.53 -8.46
CA GLN A 263 -3.94 -22.36 -8.49
C GLN A 263 -4.36 -21.33 -9.55
N GLU A 264 -5.53 -21.53 -10.14
CA GLU A 264 -6.09 -20.69 -11.20
C GLU A 264 -7.60 -20.49 -11.01
N TRP A 265 -8.06 -19.24 -11.06
CA TRP A 265 -9.48 -18.89 -10.94
C TRP A 265 -9.94 -17.94 -12.04
N HIS A 266 -10.83 -18.44 -12.91
CA HIS A 266 -11.44 -17.65 -13.97
C HIS A 266 -12.59 -16.77 -13.43
N HIS A 267 -12.64 -15.54 -13.93
CA HIS A 267 -13.71 -14.60 -13.67
C HIS A 267 -14.69 -14.55 -14.85
N GLY A 268 -15.93 -14.11 -14.58
CA GLY A 268 -16.95 -14.01 -15.61
C GLY A 268 -16.60 -12.99 -16.70
N TYR A 269 -17.21 -13.13 -17.88
CA TYR A 269 -17.08 -12.16 -18.97
C TYR A 269 -17.71 -10.81 -18.57
N GLY A 270 -16.96 -9.71 -18.74
CA GLY A 270 -17.48 -8.33 -18.64
C GLY A 270 -17.25 -7.58 -17.33
N SER A 271 -16.60 -8.17 -16.32
CA SER A 271 -16.26 -7.49 -15.07
C SER A 271 -14.80 -7.73 -14.70
N THR A 272 -13.95 -6.71 -14.81
CA THR A 272 -12.53 -6.77 -14.41
C THR A 272 -12.30 -6.24 -12.99
N CYS A 273 -13.27 -6.42 -12.08
CA CYS A 273 -13.17 -6.05 -10.65
C CYS A 273 -11.96 -6.73 -10.00
N CYS A 274 -10.78 -6.15 -10.12
CA CYS A 274 -9.57 -6.68 -9.52
C CYS A 274 -9.42 -6.15 -8.09
N TRP A 275 -8.51 -6.75 -7.34
CA TRP A 275 -8.20 -6.34 -5.97
C TRP A 275 -6.79 -5.78 -5.91
N ASN A 276 -6.61 -4.75 -5.11
CA ASN A 276 -5.29 -4.31 -4.69
C ASN A 276 -4.95 -5.03 -3.40
N ILE A 277 -3.81 -5.69 -3.37
CA ILE A 277 -3.29 -6.36 -2.18
C ILE A 277 -2.38 -5.38 -1.46
N TYR A 278 -2.55 -5.28 -0.15
CA TYR A 278 -1.76 -4.40 0.72
C TYR A 278 -0.90 -5.21 1.69
N GLY A 279 -0.72 -6.51 1.42
CA GLY A 279 0.04 -7.43 2.25
C GLY A 279 -0.83 -8.54 2.83
N ASN A 280 -0.16 -9.48 3.46
CA ASN A 280 -0.74 -10.69 4.03
C ASN A 280 -0.03 -11.04 5.34
N MET A 281 -0.70 -11.86 6.14
CA MET A 281 -0.12 -12.58 7.27
C MET A 281 -0.58 -14.03 7.22
N GLU A 282 -0.08 -14.84 8.15
CA GLU A 282 -0.52 -16.23 8.25
C GLU A 282 -2.05 -16.33 8.35
N GLY A 283 -2.66 -16.84 7.28
CA GLY A 283 -4.10 -17.06 7.15
C GLY A 283 -4.94 -15.85 6.72
N GLY A 284 -4.35 -14.69 6.43
CA GLY A 284 -5.10 -13.48 6.07
C GLY A 284 -4.46 -12.66 4.96
N ILE A 285 -5.28 -12.09 4.07
CA ILE A 285 -4.85 -11.14 3.02
C ILE A 285 -5.60 -9.82 3.21
N LEU A 286 -4.86 -8.70 3.29
CA LEU A 286 -5.43 -7.37 3.31
C LEU A 286 -5.61 -6.92 1.87
N PHE A 287 -6.84 -6.60 1.51
CA PHE A 287 -7.15 -6.15 0.16
C PHE A 287 -8.09 -4.96 0.16
N ARG A 288 -8.03 -4.17 -0.91
CA ARG A 288 -9.05 -3.20 -1.30
C ARG A 288 -9.66 -3.66 -2.60
N ARG A 289 -10.98 -3.53 -2.71
CA ARG A 289 -11.64 -3.69 -3.99
C ARG A 289 -11.40 -2.45 -4.86
N SER A 290 -10.50 -2.56 -5.83
CA SER A 290 -10.41 -1.64 -6.98
C SER A 290 -11.56 -1.97 -7.94
N SER A 291 -12.07 -0.97 -8.64
CA SER A 291 -13.10 -1.20 -9.66
C SER A 291 -12.61 -0.69 -10.98
N THR A 292 -12.75 -1.53 -11.99
CA THR A 292 -12.64 -1.16 -13.40
C THR A 292 -13.97 -1.37 -14.15
N SER A 293 -14.99 -1.98 -13.50
CA SER A 293 -16.23 -2.36 -14.20
C SER A 293 -17.34 -1.33 -14.02
N THR A 294 -17.99 -0.98 -15.12
CA THR A 294 -19.24 -0.20 -15.17
C THR A 294 -20.50 -1.04 -14.92
N LEU A 295 -20.37 -2.37 -14.73
CA LEU A 295 -21.51 -3.29 -14.60
C LEU A 295 -21.89 -3.58 -13.15
N GLN A 296 -23.21 -3.66 -12.95
CA GLN A 296 -23.88 -3.86 -11.68
C GLN A 296 -23.90 -5.35 -11.27
N GLU A 297 -23.45 -5.60 -10.04
CA GLU A 297 -24.10 -6.48 -9.05
C GLU A 297 -23.73 -7.97 -8.85
N ASP A 298 -23.12 -8.75 -9.76
CA ASP A 298 -22.98 -10.21 -9.49
C ASP A 298 -21.58 -10.75 -9.12
N ASP A 299 -20.47 -10.17 -9.57
CA ASP A 299 -19.10 -10.61 -9.18
C ASP A 299 -18.56 -9.89 -7.92
N ARG A 300 -19.37 -9.80 -6.85
CA ARG A 300 -19.02 -9.00 -5.64
C ARG A 300 -18.07 -9.68 -4.64
N ARG A 301 -17.84 -10.99 -4.77
CA ARG A 301 -17.02 -11.76 -3.81
C ARG A 301 -15.57 -11.81 -4.30
N PRO A 302 -14.58 -11.56 -3.43
CA PRO A 302 -13.20 -11.78 -3.81
C PRO A 302 -13.02 -13.26 -4.21
N LYS A 303 -12.25 -13.50 -5.27
CA LYS A 303 -11.87 -14.85 -5.69
C LYS A 303 -10.39 -15.11 -5.43
N PHE A 304 -10.04 -15.45 -4.19
CA PHE A 304 -8.67 -15.75 -3.74
C PHE A 304 -8.46 -17.25 -3.43
N GLY A 305 -9.50 -18.08 -3.50
CA GLY A 305 -9.44 -19.43 -2.97
C GLY A 305 -10.62 -20.34 -3.31
N ASN A 306 -10.47 -21.63 -3.02
CA ASN A 306 -11.55 -22.60 -3.21
C ASN A 306 -12.75 -22.40 -2.26
N HIS A 307 -12.60 -21.55 -1.24
CA HIS A 307 -13.61 -21.30 -0.21
C HIS A 307 -14.56 -20.13 -0.53
N ASP A 308 -14.37 -19.43 -1.66
CA ASP A 308 -15.09 -18.18 -1.96
C ASP A 308 -16.60 -18.38 -2.20
N ALA A 309 -17.03 -19.60 -2.50
CA ALA A 309 -18.44 -19.97 -2.56
C ALA A 309 -19.17 -19.77 -1.22
N PHE A 310 -18.44 -19.84 -0.10
CA PHE A 310 -18.97 -19.71 1.25
C PHE A 310 -18.88 -18.29 1.82
N CYS A 311 -18.22 -17.36 1.12
CA CYS A 311 -18.08 -15.99 1.57
C CYS A 311 -19.45 -15.31 1.76
N THR A 312 -19.80 -14.99 3.01
CA THR A 312 -21.10 -14.39 3.33
C THR A 312 -21.11 -12.87 3.22
N GLU A 313 -19.96 -12.23 3.37
CA GLU A 313 -19.81 -10.78 3.46
C GLU A 313 -19.46 -10.13 2.12
N ARG A 314 -19.87 -8.87 1.95
CA ARG A 314 -19.59 -8.07 0.75
C ARG A 314 -18.80 -6.82 1.11
N ILE A 315 -17.70 -6.58 0.39
CA ILE A 315 -16.94 -5.33 0.49
C ILE A 315 -17.37 -4.38 -0.62
N LYS A 316 -17.74 -3.16 -0.21
CA LYS A 316 -18.03 -2.07 -1.15
C LYS A 316 -16.75 -1.67 -1.88
N GLN A 317 -16.89 -1.20 -3.11
CA GLN A 317 -15.78 -0.61 -3.87
C GLN A 317 -15.01 0.42 -3.02
N ASN A 318 -13.69 0.45 -3.20
CA ASN A 318 -12.74 1.32 -2.52
C ASN A 318 -12.67 1.17 -0.99
N LYS A 319 -13.27 0.12 -0.42
CA LYS A 319 -13.10 -0.23 0.98
C LYS A 319 -12.10 -1.36 1.15
N PHE A 320 -11.40 -1.32 2.28
CA PHE A 320 -10.52 -2.38 2.71
C PHE A 320 -11.29 -3.53 3.37
N GLY A 321 -10.69 -4.71 3.31
CA GLY A 321 -11.00 -5.78 4.24
C GLY A 321 -9.95 -6.86 4.26
N ILE A 322 -10.17 -7.77 5.19
CA ILE A 322 -9.31 -8.92 5.43
C ILE A 322 -10.02 -10.13 4.86
N TYR A 323 -9.39 -10.81 3.91
CA TYR A 323 -9.81 -12.14 3.45
C TYR A 323 -9.11 -13.18 4.32
N ASP A 324 -9.88 -14.05 4.98
CA ASP A 324 -9.31 -15.18 5.68
C ASP A 324 -9.18 -16.39 4.75
N ILE A 325 -7.95 -16.81 4.49
CA ILE A 325 -7.65 -17.91 3.58
C ILE A 325 -8.17 -19.26 4.11
N ARG A 326 -8.28 -19.41 5.44
CA ARG A 326 -8.64 -20.68 6.10
C ARG A 326 -10.13 -20.96 6.01
N THR A 327 -10.98 -19.92 6.05
CA THR A 327 -12.45 -20.09 6.01
C THR A 327 -13.10 -19.52 4.76
N GLY A 328 -12.42 -18.66 4.00
CA GLY A 328 -13.00 -17.91 2.88
C GLY A 328 -13.89 -16.74 3.32
N ASP A 329 -13.91 -16.42 4.62
CA ASP A 329 -14.66 -15.29 5.15
C ASP A 329 -13.96 -13.96 4.85
N VAL A 330 -14.76 -12.89 4.81
CA VAL A 330 -14.27 -11.54 4.62
C VAL A 330 -14.66 -10.68 5.81
N ILE A 331 -13.69 -9.98 6.39
CA ILE A 331 -13.88 -9.05 7.51
C ILE A 331 -13.75 -7.62 6.96
N PRO A 332 -14.85 -6.86 6.81
CA PRO A 332 -14.81 -5.51 6.27
C PRO A 332 -14.21 -4.51 7.27
N LEU A 333 -13.29 -3.65 6.83
CA LEU A 333 -12.80 -2.50 7.59
C LEU A 333 -13.73 -1.31 7.37
N ASN A 334 -14.87 -1.32 8.06
CA ASN A 334 -15.87 -0.26 7.94
C ASN A 334 -15.37 1.09 8.44
N GLY A 335 -15.58 2.15 7.66
CA GLY A 335 -15.17 3.52 7.99
C GLY A 335 -13.86 3.94 7.33
N HIS A 336 -13.06 2.96 6.89
CA HIS A 336 -11.80 3.20 6.19
C HIS A 336 -12.01 3.06 4.69
N LYS A 337 -11.86 4.17 3.96
CA LYS A 337 -11.88 4.20 2.49
C LYS A 337 -10.45 4.39 2.01
N GLY A 338 -10.07 3.64 0.98
CA GLY A 338 -8.89 3.99 0.20
C GLY A 338 -9.30 4.99 -0.86
N ASP A 339 -8.88 6.24 -0.73
CA ASP A 339 -8.87 7.21 -1.83
C ASP A 339 -7.48 7.16 -2.53
N GLU A 340 -7.39 7.66 -3.76
CA GLU A 340 -6.17 7.61 -4.61
C GLU A 340 -5.05 8.54 -4.09
N PRO A 341 -3.74 8.24 -4.32
CA PRO A 341 -3.12 6.96 -4.63
C PRO A 341 -2.26 6.45 -3.44
N TYR A 342 -2.88 5.60 -2.62
CA TYR A 342 -2.30 4.60 -1.69
C TYR A 342 -1.62 5.09 -0.42
N SER A 343 -2.09 4.59 0.74
CA SER A 343 -1.17 4.16 1.78
C SER A 343 -1.87 3.25 2.79
N GLY A 344 -1.24 2.12 3.01
CA GLY A 344 -1.61 1.15 4.01
C GLY A 344 -0.89 -0.17 3.74
N CYS A 345 -0.72 -0.97 4.77
CA CYS A 345 -0.18 -2.31 4.64
C CYS A 345 -0.72 -3.22 5.74
N TRP A 346 -0.60 -4.52 5.52
CA TRP A 346 -0.58 -5.45 6.63
C TRP A 346 0.82 -5.43 7.23
N SER A 347 0.99 -4.74 8.36
CA SER A 347 2.26 -4.64 9.06
C SER A 347 2.57 -5.91 9.84
N LYS A 348 3.83 -6.34 9.81
CA LYS A 348 4.39 -7.44 10.63
C LYS A 348 4.32 -7.14 12.14
N ILE A 349 4.16 -5.87 12.51
CA ILE A 349 4.11 -5.44 13.90
C ILE A 349 2.76 -5.75 14.53
N SER A 350 2.78 -6.55 15.58
CA SER A 350 1.55 -6.98 16.27
C SER A 350 0.84 -5.82 16.95
N TYR A 351 -0.49 -5.82 16.90
CA TYR A 351 -1.26 -4.74 17.49
C TYR A 351 -1.09 -4.64 19.02
N ARG A 352 -0.53 -3.53 19.51
CA ARG A 352 -0.34 -3.22 20.94
C ARG A 352 -0.86 -1.82 21.25
N LYS A 353 -2.12 -1.74 21.70
CA LYS A 353 -2.83 -0.47 21.94
C LYS A 353 -2.02 0.55 22.74
N VAL A 354 -1.47 0.16 23.89
CA VAL A 354 -0.73 1.07 24.79
C VAL A 354 0.52 1.66 24.11
N GLN A 355 1.23 0.87 23.31
CA GLN A 355 2.41 1.34 22.58
C GLN A 355 2.02 2.38 21.53
N PHE A 356 0.98 2.10 20.74
CA PHE A 356 0.53 3.04 19.71
C PHE A 356 -0.10 4.31 20.30
N GLU A 357 -0.76 4.22 21.46
CA GLU A 357 -1.25 5.39 22.19
C GLU A 357 -0.09 6.30 22.62
N ARG A 358 1.07 5.74 23.00
CA ARG A 358 2.27 6.53 23.29
C ARG A 358 2.85 7.19 22.04
N LEU A 359 2.89 6.49 20.91
CA LEU A 359 3.26 7.11 19.62
C LEU A 359 2.31 8.24 19.24
N ALA A 360 1.00 8.08 19.49
CA ALA A 360 0.00 9.13 19.24
C ALA A 360 0.25 10.38 20.10
N VAL A 361 0.62 10.20 21.38
CA VAL A 361 1.01 11.31 22.26
C VAL A 361 2.28 11.98 21.75
N ALA A 362 3.32 11.21 21.42
CA ALA A 362 4.58 11.74 20.91
C ALA A 362 4.39 12.52 19.59
N ALA A 363 3.54 12.03 18.69
CA ALA A 363 3.17 12.72 17.46
C ALA A 363 2.46 14.06 17.75
N TRP A 364 1.52 14.08 18.70
CA TRP A 364 0.79 15.28 19.09
C TRP A 364 1.67 16.34 19.76
N GLU A 365 2.66 15.92 20.55
CA GLU A 365 3.60 16.81 21.26
C GLU A 365 4.77 17.26 20.37
N SER A 366 4.90 16.69 19.17
CA SER A 366 5.98 17.03 18.24
C SER A 366 5.80 18.44 17.71
N LYS A 367 6.93 19.17 17.67
CA LYS A 367 6.97 20.51 17.08
C LYS A 367 6.88 20.42 15.55
N GLU A 368 6.44 21.52 14.94
CA GLU A 368 6.48 21.66 13.48
C GLU A 368 7.91 21.42 12.96
N LEU A 369 8.02 20.58 11.93
CA LEU A 369 9.28 20.17 11.33
C LEU A 369 9.88 21.32 10.52
N SER A 370 11.20 21.49 10.65
CA SER A 370 11.94 22.53 9.94
C SER A 370 12.28 22.09 8.51
N LEU A 371 11.27 22.08 7.64
CA LEU A 371 11.43 21.75 6.22
C LEU A 371 11.69 23.00 5.39
N PRO A 372 12.46 22.92 4.29
CA PRO A 372 12.70 24.05 3.42
C PRO A 372 11.36 24.56 2.87
N LEU A 373 10.92 25.74 3.28
CA LEU A 373 9.83 26.39 2.57
C LEU A 373 10.39 26.72 1.17
N THR A 374 9.74 26.25 0.10
CA THR A 374 9.91 26.92 -1.19
C THR A 374 9.57 28.38 -0.93
N GLU A 375 10.51 29.29 -1.18
CA GLU A 375 10.31 30.73 -0.98
C GLU A 375 9.17 31.22 -1.89
N CYS A 376 7.91 31.02 -1.49
CA CYS A 376 6.75 31.59 -2.14
C CYS A 376 5.57 31.74 -1.19
N ALA A 377 5.18 33.01 -1.06
CA ALA A 377 3.94 33.52 -0.47
C ALA A 377 3.85 33.62 1.06
N ILE A 378 4.84 34.26 1.70
CA ILE A 378 4.50 35.35 2.62
C ILE A 378 4.35 36.63 1.79
N SER A 379 3.26 36.71 1.02
CA SER A 379 2.77 37.99 0.49
C SER A 379 1.26 37.96 0.28
N ALA A 380 0.52 37.43 1.26
CA ALA A 380 -0.89 37.76 1.43
C ALA A 380 -1.03 38.94 2.41
N ALA A 381 -0.24 39.98 2.18
CA ALA A 381 -0.54 41.33 2.63
C ALA A 381 -0.66 42.19 1.37
N GLY A 382 -1.87 42.25 0.82
CA GLY A 382 -2.26 43.16 -0.24
C GLY A 382 -2.21 42.56 -1.64
N PHE A 383 -3.33 42.01 -2.10
CA PHE A 383 -3.90 42.37 -3.40
C PHE A 383 -5.37 41.96 -3.40
N ALA A 384 -6.23 42.93 -3.07
CA ALA A 384 -7.61 42.92 -3.54
C ALA A 384 -7.57 43.13 -5.06
N GLY A 385 -8.11 42.19 -5.82
CA GLY A 385 -8.17 42.26 -7.26
C GLY A 385 -9.10 41.18 -7.78
N SER A 386 -10.36 41.57 -7.95
CA SER A 386 -11.38 40.84 -8.68
C SER A 386 -10.83 40.34 -10.02
N PHE A 387 -11.14 39.09 -10.38
CA PHE A 387 -11.24 38.73 -11.78
C PHE A 387 -12.63 38.17 -12.03
N ASP A 388 -13.40 39.01 -12.70
CA ASP A 388 -14.69 38.75 -13.30
C ASP A 388 -14.60 37.62 -14.32
N ASP A 389 -15.73 36.92 -14.45
CA ASP A 389 -16.11 36.13 -15.62
C ASP A 389 -15.94 36.95 -16.92
N ASP A 390 -15.36 36.33 -17.95
CA ASP A 390 -15.87 36.36 -19.33
C ASP A 390 -14.85 35.74 -20.31
N SER A 391 -15.28 34.68 -21.01
CA SER A 391 -15.03 34.29 -22.43
C SER A 391 -14.93 32.78 -22.63
#